data_AF-A0A926BB41-F1
#
_entry.id   AF-A0A926BB41-F1
#
_cell.length_a   1.000
_cell.length_b   1.000
_cell.length_c   1.000
_cell.angle_alpha   90.00
_cell.angle_beta   90.00
_cell.angle_gamma   90.00
#
_symmetry.space_group_name_H-M   'P 1'
#
loop_
_entity.id
_entity.type
_entity.pdbx_description
1 polymer ?
#
loop_
_entity_poly.entity_id
_entity_poly.type
_entity_poly.pdbx_seq_one_letter_code
_entity_poly.pdbx_strand_id
1 'polypeptide(L)'
;MIRRGRPTFLLFAAVVAGLICLQVTGAAPVRADEEDDLQRQVDTQKAGVPDLEQLDKRRAATADIQRLKEWIALAWDLRNKHDPDGAREVLDRCLSQAELIRQIIAASLVKADVGAREAKLQQTRQQIEREKKELRDAQAKKKATEKVVGS
;
A
#
# COMPACT_ATOMS: atom_id res chain seq x y z
N MET A 1 17.22 -35.83 -58.25
CA MET A 1 16.29 -35.74 -59.40
C MET A 1 14.90 -36.15 -58.90
N ILE A 2 14.01 -35.20 -58.61
CA ILE A 2 12.89 -34.76 -59.47
C ILE A 2 11.79 -35.83 -59.63
N ARG A 3 10.71 -35.59 -58.88
CA ARG A 3 9.27 -35.63 -59.20
C ARG A 3 8.59 -36.91 -59.72
N ARG A 4 7.43 -37.16 -59.11
CA ARG A 4 6.08 -37.48 -59.65
C ARG A 4 5.50 -38.65 -58.85
N GLY A 5 4.29 -38.67 -58.30
CA GLY A 5 3.12 -37.81 -58.31
C GLY A 5 1.97 -38.70 -57.80
N ARG A 6 1.18 -38.20 -56.84
CA ARG A 6 -0.11 -38.80 -56.37
C ARG A 6 -1.16 -38.68 -57.51
N PRO A 7 -2.46 -39.08 -57.38
CA PRO A 7 -3.19 -39.69 -56.26
C PRO A 7 -4.20 -40.79 -56.67
N THR A 8 -4.79 -41.47 -55.69
CA THR A 8 -6.16 -41.99 -55.83
C THR A 8 -6.91 -41.60 -54.58
N PHE A 9 -7.76 -40.58 -54.75
CA PHE A 9 -8.83 -40.23 -53.82
C PHE A 9 -9.84 -41.36 -53.79
N LEU A 10 -10.40 -41.61 -52.60
CA LEU A 10 -11.82 -41.82 -52.32
C LEU A 10 -11.95 -42.75 -51.12
N LEU A 11 -12.40 -42.22 -49.99
CA LEU A 11 -13.60 -42.70 -49.31
C LEU A 11 -13.85 -41.83 -48.07
N PHE A 12 -14.71 -40.84 -48.26
CA PHE A 12 -15.56 -40.30 -47.19
C PHE A 12 -16.64 -41.34 -46.90
N ALA A 13 -16.81 -41.74 -45.63
CA ALA A 13 -18.09 -42.20 -45.11
C ALA A 13 -18.11 -42.05 -43.60
N ALA A 14 -19.08 -41.26 -43.13
CA ALA A 14 -19.36 -40.97 -41.74
C ALA A 14 -20.00 -42.16 -41.02
N VAL A 15 -19.66 -42.36 -39.75
CA VAL A 15 -20.60 -42.88 -38.74
C VAL A 15 -20.35 -42.13 -37.44
N VAL A 16 -21.15 -41.09 -37.22
CA VAL A 16 -21.47 -40.54 -35.91
C VAL A 16 -22.60 -41.39 -35.34
N ALA A 17 -22.41 -41.88 -34.10
CA ALA A 17 -23.43 -42.15 -33.08
C ALA A 17 -23.21 -43.48 -32.35
N GLY A 18 -23.26 -43.45 -31.02
CA GLY A 18 -23.47 -44.63 -30.18
C GLY A 18 -22.38 -44.84 -29.12
N LEU A 19 -22.26 -43.96 -28.12
CA LEU A 19 -22.86 -44.16 -26.79
C LEU A 19 -22.00 -45.08 -25.90
N ILE A 20 -21.69 -44.57 -24.70
CA ILE A 20 -21.28 -45.26 -23.45
C ILE A 20 -19.80 -45.11 -23.06
N CYS A 21 -19.62 -44.64 -21.81
CA CYS A 21 -18.40 -44.46 -21.01
C CYS A 21 -17.57 -43.22 -21.39
N LEU A 22 -17.60 -42.11 -20.67
CA LEU A 22 -17.68 -41.95 -19.22
C LEU A 22 -18.16 -40.52 -18.99
N GLN A 23 -19.29 -40.37 -18.32
CA GLN A 23 -19.78 -39.07 -17.94
C GLN A 23 -18.73 -38.39 -17.08
N VAL A 24 -18.25 -37.25 -17.59
CA VAL A 24 -17.45 -36.29 -16.86
C VAL A 24 -18.20 -35.94 -15.57
N THR A 25 -17.74 -36.58 -14.51
CA THR A 25 -17.65 -36.10 -13.14
C THR A 25 -17.88 -34.59 -13.01
N GLY A 26 -18.97 -34.24 -12.31
CA GLY A 26 -19.08 -33.07 -11.45
C GLY A 26 -18.76 -31.70 -12.07
N ALA A 27 -19.72 -31.11 -12.78
CA ALA A 27 -19.73 -29.68 -13.09
C ALA A 27 -20.09 -28.80 -11.87
N ALA A 28 -19.52 -29.09 -10.70
CA ALA A 28 -19.77 -28.33 -9.46
C ALA A 28 -18.63 -28.38 -8.40
N PRO A 29 -17.38 -28.00 -8.73
CA PRO A 29 -16.46 -27.52 -7.68
C PRO A 29 -15.87 -26.11 -7.93
N VAL A 30 -15.96 -25.54 -9.14
CA VAL A 30 -15.25 -24.28 -9.46
C VAL A 30 -15.81 -23.07 -8.70
N ARG A 31 -17.14 -22.98 -8.52
CA ARG A 31 -17.78 -21.85 -7.83
C ARG A 31 -17.54 -21.83 -6.32
N ALA A 32 -17.48 -23.00 -5.69
CA ALA A 32 -17.22 -23.10 -4.25
C ALA A 32 -15.78 -22.66 -3.93
N ASP A 33 -14.81 -23.05 -4.77
CA ASP A 33 -13.40 -22.68 -4.60
C ASP A 33 -13.16 -21.17 -4.77
N GLU A 34 -13.86 -20.53 -5.73
CA GLU A 34 -13.81 -19.08 -5.92
C GLU A 34 -14.41 -18.30 -4.73
N GLU A 35 -15.53 -18.75 -4.19
CA GLU A 35 -16.17 -18.12 -3.02
C GLU A 35 -15.32 -18.26 -1.74
N ASP A 36 -14.60 -19.37 -1.60
CA ASP A 36 -13.66 -19.64 -0.51
C ASP A 36 -12.36 -18.81 -0.65
N ASP A 37 -11.88 -18.58 -1.87
CA ASP A 37 -10.76 -17.68 -2.11
C ASP A 37 -11.12 -16.23 -1.76
N LEU A 38 -12.27 -15.75 -2.22
CA LEU A 38 -12.77 -14.40 -1.87
C LEU A 38 -12.96 -14.22 -0.37
N GLN A 39 -13.46 -15.25 0.32
CA GLN A 39 -13.54 -15.26 1.78
C GLN A 39 -12.17 -15.05 2.40
N ARG A 40 -11.18 -15.86 1.99
CA ARG A 40 -9.79 -15.76 2.49
C ARG A 40 -9.17 -14.39 2.24
N GLN A 41 -9.41 -13.81 1.06
CA GLN A 41 -8.92 -12.48 0.73
C GLN A 41 -9.54 -11.40 1.63
N VAL A 42 -10.87 -11.43 1.80
CA VAL A 42 -11.57 -10.50 2.71
C VAL A 42 -11.03 -10.62 4.13
N ASP A 43 -10.88 -11.84 4.64
CA ASP A 43 -10.40 -12.08 6.00
C ASP A 43 -8.95 -11.62 6.19
N THR A 44 -8.11 -11.81 5.17
CA THR A 44 -6.73 -11.29 5.14
C THR A 44 -6.72 -9.76 5.20
N GLN A 45 -7.58 -9.09 4.41
CA GLN A 45 -7.67 -7.62 4.45
C GLN A 45 -8.20 -7.13 5.80
N LYS A 46 -9.22 -7.78 6.37
CA LYS A 46 -9.74 -7.47 7.71
C LYS A 46 -8.67 -7.59 8.78
N ALA A 47 -7.85 -8.64 8.73
CA ALA A 47 -6.76 -8.86 9.68
C ALA A 47 -5.65 -7.81 9.57
N GLY A 48 -5.42 -7.22 8.40
CA GLY A 48 -4.44 -6.15 8.20
C GLY A 48 -4.87 -4.77 8.69
N VAL A 49 -6.17 -4.53 8.93
CA VAL A 49 -6.67 -3.22 9.38
C VAL A 49 -6.15 -2.82 10.76
N PRO A 50 -6.20 -3.67 11.81
CA PRO A 50 -5.63 -3.35 13.12
C PRO A 50 -4.15 -2.96 13.07
N ASP A 51 -3.36 -3.59 12.20
CA ASP A 51 -1.94 -3.25 12.04
C ASP A 51 -1.77 -1.82 11.49
N LEU A 52 -2.58 -1.44 10.50
CA LEU A 52 -2.58 -0.07 9.96
C LEU A 52 -3.02 0.95 11.01
N GLU A 53 -4.02 0.62 11.83
CA GLU A 53 -4.46 1.46 12.96
C GLU A 53 -3.36 1.64 14.01
N GLN A 54 -2.62 0.57 14.31
CA GLN A 54 -1.50 0.61 15.24
C GLN A 54 -0.31 1.42 14.70
N LEU A 55 -0.06 1.34 13.39
CA LEU A 55 0.96 2.14 12.72
C LEU A 55 0.59 3.63 12.70
N ASP A 56 -0.69 3.98 12.54
CA ASP A 56 -1.17 5.36 12.47
C ASP A 56 -1.31 6.05 13.84
N LYS A 57 -0.24 6.02 14.65
CA LYS A 57 -0.20 6.65 15.98
C LYS A 57 -0.52 8.15 15.95
N ARG A 58 -0.26 8.81 14.82
CA ARG A 58 -0.48 10.25 14.60
C ARG A 58 -1.83 10.57 13.97
N ARG A 59 -2.66 9.56 13.69
CA ARG A 59 -3.98 9.68 13.07
C ARG A 59 -3.95 10.37 11.70
N ALA A 60 -2.83 10.30 10.99
CA ALA A 60 -2.63 10.93 9.69
C ALA A 60 -3.41 10.26 8.56
N ALA A 61 -3.77 8.98 8.72
CA ALA A 61 -4.46 8.17 7.72
C ALA A 61 -5.84 7.67 8.21
N THR A 62 -6.40 8.23 9.29
CA THR A 62 -7.66 7.79 9.91
C THR A 62 -8.82 7.70 8.90
N ALA A 63 -8.99 8.72 8.05
CA ALA A 63 -10.06 8.73 7.04
C ALA A 63 -9.87 7.66 5.97
N ASP A 64 -8.63 7.40 5.58
CA ASP A 64 -8.27 6.41 4.58
C ASP A 64 -8.41 4.97 5.12
N ILE A 65 -8.10 4.75 6.40
CA ILE A 65 -8.38 3.50 7.12
C ILE A 65 -9.89 3.25 7.19
N GLN A 66 -10.69 4.30 7.47
CA GLN A 66 -12.14 4.18 7.49
C GLN A 66 -12.68 3.80 6.10
N ARG A 67 -12.18 4.44 5.04
CA ARG A 67 -12.53 4.07 3.65
C ARG A 67 -12.14 2.62 3.32
N LEU A 68 -10.98 2.15 3.78
CA LEU A 68 -10.56 0.77 3.60
C LEU A 68 -11.56 -0.20 4.25
N LYS A 69 -12.02 0.08 5.47
CA LYS A 69 -13.04 -0.74 6.14
C LYS A 69 -14.36 -0.79 5.37
N GLU A 70 -14.79 0.35 4.83
CA GLU A 70 -16.00 0.45 4.00
C GLU A 70 -15.88 -0.39 2.72
N TRP A 71 -14.73 -0.37 2.05
CA TRP A 71 -14.49 -1.20 0.87
C TRP A 71 -14.39 -2.69 1.20
N ILE A 72 -13.79 -3.06 2.33
CA ILE A 72 -13.79 -4.45 2.80
C ILE A 72 -15.23 -4.94 3.07
N ALA A 73 -16.07 -4.10 3.66
CA ALA A 73 -17.48 -4.41 3.86
C ALA A 73 -18.24 -4.51 2.53
N LEU A 74 -17.95 -3.63 1.56
CA LEU A 74 -18.54 -3.71 0.22
C LEU A 74 -18.13 -5.01 -0.51
N ALA A 75 -16.86 -5.40 -0.45
CA ALA A 75 -16.39 -6.66 -1.05
C ALA A 75 -17.09 -7.87 -0.42
N TRP A 76 -17.32 -7.84 0.90
CA TRP A 76 -18.11 -8.85 1.61
C TRP A 76 -19.55 -8.93 1.10
N ASP A 77 -20.20 -7.78 0.93
CA ASP A 77 -21.58 -7.72 0.44
C ASP A 77 -21.70 -8.20 -1.01
N LEU A 78 -20.73 -7.89 -1.87
CA LEU A 78 -20.68 -8.34 -3.26
C LEU A 78 -20.49 -9.85 -3.35
N ARG A 79 -19.60 -10.43 -2.53
CA ARG A 79 -19.47 -11.89 -2.39
C ARG A 79 -20.80 -12.53 -2.01
N ASN A 80 -21.51 -12.00 -1.01
CA ASN A 80 -22.79 -12.55 -0.56
C ASN A 80 -23.92 -12.41 -1.60
N LYS A 81 -23.77 -11.48 -2.55
CA LYS A 81 -24.67 -11.32 -3.70
C LYS A 81 -24.28 -12.20 -4.90
N HIS A 82 -23.28 -13.06 -4.75
CA HIS A 82 -22.69 -13.88 -5.82
C HIS A 82 -22.18 -13.05 -7.00
N ASP A 83 -21.61 -11.87 -6.71
CA ASP A 83 -20.90 -11.02 -7.69
C ASP A 83 -19.38 -11.10 -7.43
N PRO A 84 -18.71 -12.17 -7.92
CA PRO A 84 -17.29 -12.40 -7.65
C PRO A 84 -16.39 -11.39 -8.36
N ASP A 85 -16.77 -10.90 -9.54
CA ASP A 85 -15.96 -9.96 -10.30
C ASP A 85 -15.98 -8.57 -9.65
N GLY A 86 -17.16 -8.12 -9.20
CA GLY A 86 -17.27 -6.90 -8.39
C GLY A 86 -16.49 -7.01 -7.07
N ALA A 87 -16.56 -8.18 -6.40
CA ALA A 87 -15.81 -8.40 -5.17
C ALA A 87 -14.28 -8.33 -5.40
N ARG A 88 -13.77 -8.93 -6.48
CA ARG A 88 -12.34 -8.86 -6.86
C ARG A 88 -11.90 -7.43 -7.13
N GLU A 89 -12.67 -6.67 -7.90
CA GLU A 89 -12.34 -5.28 -8.21
C GLU A 89 -12.23 -4.43 -6.94
N VAL A 90 -13.15 -4.62 -5.98
CA VAL A 90 -13.10 -3.91 -4.70
C VAL A 90 -11.92 -4.37 -3.86
N LEU A 91 -11.58 -5.67 -3.85
CA LEU A 91 -10.42 -6.20 -3.14
C LEU A 91 -9.08 -5.68 -3.71
N ASP A 92 -8.95 -5.53 -5.02
CA ASP A 92 -7.79 -4.91 -5.65
C ASP A 92 -7.63 -3.44 -5.23
N ARG A 93 -8.75 -2.72 -5.11
CA ARG A 93 -8.76 -1.36 -4.57
C ARG A 93 -8.36 -1.34 -3.09
N CYS A 94 -8.80 -2.32 -2.29
CA CYS A 94 -8.38 -2.46 -0.89
C CYS A 94 -6.86 -2.64 -0.77
N LEU A 95 -6.25 -3.48 -1.61
CA LEU A 95 -4.79 -3.68 -1.64
C LEU A 95 -4.05 -2.37 -1.93
N SER A 96 -4.50 -1.64 -2.94
CA SER A 96 -3.91 -0.35 -3.32
C SER A 96 -4.09 0.71 -2.21
N GLN A 97 -5.26 0.74 -1.57
CA GLN A 97 -5.57 1.64 -0.46
C GLN A 97 -4.72 1.33 0.78
N ALA A 98 -4.50 0.05 1.10
CA ALA A 98 -3.63 -0.35 2.21
C ALA A 98 -2.19 0.14 2.00
N GLU A 99 -1.69 0.05 0.77
CA GLU A 99 -0.36 0.57 0.43
C GLU A 99 -0.29 2.10 0.50
N LEU A 100 -1.31 2.80 -0.01
CA LEU A 100 -1.43 4.25 0.13
C LEU A 100 -1.42 4.69 1.60
N ILE A 101 -2.16 3.98 2.48
CA ILE A 101 -2.18 4.25 3.92
C ILE A 101 -0.77 4.14 4.52
N ARG A 102 -0.01 3.08 4.18
CA ARG A 102 1.38 2.93 4.67
C ARG A 102 2.25 4.10 4.22
N GLN A 103 2.11 4.56 2.98
CA GLN A 103 2.85 5.69 2.45
C GLN A 103 2.48 7.00 3.15
N ILE A 104 1.20 7.25 3.42
CA ILE A 104 0.73 8.43 4.17
C ILE A 104 1.32 8.42 5.59
N ILE A 105 1.27 7.28 6.29
CA ILE A 105 1.84 7.14 7.63
C ILE A 105 3.35 7.42 7.59
N ALA A 106 4.09 6.80 6.68
CA ALA A 106 5.53 7.02 6.52
C ALA A 106 5.87 8.50 6.23
N ALA A 107 5.13 9.14 5.32
CA ALA A 107 5.31 10.55 5.00
C ALA A 107 5.04 11.45 6.22
N SER A 108 4.04 11.12 7.03
CA SER A 108 3.71 11.86 8.26
C SER A 108 4.84 11.80 9.30
N LEU A 109 5.52 10.65 9.41
CA LEU A 109 6.66 10.46 10.31
C LEU A 109 7.86 11.29 9.83
N VAL A 110 8.20 11.19 8.55
CA VAL A 110 9.30 11.96 7.95
C VAL A 110 9.06 13.46 8.12
N LYS A 111 7.85 13.94 7.85
CA LYS A 111 7.48 15.35 8.01
C LYS A 111 7.68 15.83 9.45
N ALA A 112 7.32 15.00 10.42
CA ALA A 112 7.49 15.35 11.82
C ALA A 112 8.96 15.39 12.25
N ASP A 113 9.77 14.44 11.77
CA ASP A 113 11.22 14.41 12.05
C ASP A 113 11.92 15.62 11.44
N VAL A 114 11.56 16.01 10.21
CA VAL A 114 12.03 17.23 9.57
C VAL A 114 11.66 18.46 10.41
N GLY A 115 10.40 18.57 10.83
CA GLY A 115 9.94 19.68 11.68
C GLY A 115 10.70 19.76 13.01
N ALA A 116 10.98 18.62 13.65
CA ALA A 116 11.76 18.57 14.89
C ALA A 116 13.22 19.02 14.67
N ARG A 117 13.85 18.61 13.56
CA ARG A 117 15.21 19.02 13.19
C ARG A 117 15.28 20.51 12.87
N GLU A 118 14.31 21.04 12.14
CA GLU A 118 14.23 22.46 11.82
C GLU A 118 14.08 23.31 13.08
N ALA A 119 13.20 22.91 14.01
CA ALA A 119 13.04 23.59 15.29
C ALA A 119 14.36 23.62 16.10
N LYS A 120 15.07 22.50 16.15
CA LYS A 120 16.38 22.42 16.82
C LYS A 120 17.44 23.29 16.16
N LEU A 121 17.47 23.33 14.83
CA LEU A 121 18.38 24.21 14.08
C LEU A 121 18.10 25.69 14.37
N GLN A 122 16.82 26.09 14.43
CA GLN A 122 16.45 27.46 14.79
C GLN A 122 16.86 27.81 16.22
N GLN A 123 16.63 26.91 17.18
CA GLN A 123 17.08 27.10 18.56
C GLN A 123 18.60 27.27 18.65
N THR A 124 19.34 26.42 17.93
CA THR A 124 20.81 26.47 17.89
C THR A 124 21.31 27.79 17.28
N ARG A 125 20.68 28.26 16.19
CA ARG A 125 21.00 29.56 15.59
C ARG A 125 20.76 30.72 16.55
N GLN A 126 19.64 30.70 17.27
CA GLN A 126 19.34 31.73 18.27
C GLN A 126 20.36 31.73 19.41
N GLN A 127 20.78 30.54 19.87
CA GLN A 127 21.81 30.42 20.90
C GLN A 127 23.16 30.97 20.42
N ILE A 128 23.58 30.60 19.21
CA ILE A 128 24.81 31.13 18.59
C ILE A 128 24.78 32.65 18.52
N GLU A 129 23.65 33.26 18.13
CA GLU A 129 23.55 34.72 18.07
C GLU A 129 23.60 35.39 19.45
N ARG A 130 23.05 34.76 20.49
CA ARG A 130 23.18 35.22 21.88
C ARG A 130 24.63 35.15 22.35
N GLU A 131 25.28 34.01 22.18
CA GLU A 131 26.68 33.80 22.57
C GLU A 131 27.63 34.76 21.82
N LYS A 132 27.41 34.98 20.52
CA LYS A 132 28.14 36.00 19.74
C LYS A 132 27.94 37.42 20.29
N LYS A 133 26.74 37.74 20.76
CA LYS A 133 26.46 39.05 21.38
C LYS A 133 27.20 39.17 22.71
N GLU A 134 27.10 38.16 23.57
CA GLU A 134 27.80 38.11 24.87
C GLU A 134 29.32 38.21 24.72
N LEU A 135 29.90 37.50 23.75
CA LEU A 135 31.32 37.60 23.42
C LEU A 135 31.72 39.00 22.99
N ARG A 136 30.92 39.66 22.13
CA ARG A 136 31.17 41.05 21.71
C ARG A 136 31.10 42.02 22.89
N ASP A 137 30.09 41.88 23.74
CA ASP A 137 29.91 42.73 24.93
C ASP A 137 31.05 42.51 25.95
N ALA A 138 31.49 41.27 26.16
CA ALA A 138 32.62 40.94 27.03
C ALA A 138 33.94 41.51 26.49
N GLN A 139 34.19 41.41 25.18
CA GLN A 139 35.37 42.00 24.55
C GLN A 139 35.36 43.53 24.65
N ALA A 140 34.20 44.18 24.49
CA ALA A 140 34.07 45.62 24.64
C ALA A 140 34.36 46.06 26.08
N LYS A 141 33.82 45.35 27.08
CA LYS A 141 34.09 45.61 28.51
C LYS A 141 35.57 45.44 28.85
N LYS A 142 36.21 44.35 28.39
CA LYS A 142 37.64 44.11 28.60
C LYS A 142 38.50 45.27 28.06
N LYS A 143 38.23 45.70 26.83
CA LYS A 143 38.92 46.84 26.22
C LYS A 143 38.70 48.14 27.00
N ALA A 144 37.51 48.36 27.55
CA ALA A 144 37.22 49.53 28.38
C ALA A 144 38.00 49.49 29.71
N THR A 145 38.04 48.34 30.39
CA THR A 145 38.79 48.19 31.64
C THR A 145 40.30 48.33 31.44
N GLU A 146 40.86 47.80 30.36
CA GLU A 146 42.29 47.94 30.04
C GLU A 146 42.70 49.40 29.83
N LYS A 147 41.85 50.21 29.18
CA LYS A 147 42.10 51.65 28.99
C LYS A 147 42.11 52.45 30.30
N VAL A 148 41.25 52.08 31.25
CA VAL A 148 41.12 52.78 32.55
C VAL A 148 42.29 52.47 33.47
N VAL A 149 42.82 51.24 33.46
CA VAL A 149 43.94 50.82 34.34
C VAL A 149 45.30 51.29 33.79
N GLY A 150 45.41 51.53 32.48
CA GLY A 150 46.65 52.00 31.84
C GLY A 150 46.84 53.52 31.77
N SER A 151 45.92 54.32 32.33
CA SER A 151 46.05 55.78 32.47
C SER A 151 46.31 56.16 33.93
#